data_AF-A0A928DE03-F1
#
_entry.id   AF-A0A928DE03-F1
#
_cell.length_a   1.000
_cell.length_b   1.000
_cell.length_c   1.000
_cell.angle_alpha   90.00
_cell.angle_beta   90.00
_cell.angle_gamma   90.00
#
_symmetry.space_group_name_H-M   'P 1'
#
loop_
_entity.id
_entity.type
_entity.pdbx_description
1 polymer ?
#
loop_
_entity_poly.entity_id
_entity_poly.type
_entity_poly.pdbx_seq_one_letter_code
_entity_poly.pdbx_strand_id
1 'polypeptide(L)'
;MKKPPVKVTKFLTKEGRLICPACGESLSRQDVESFIRCPYCDYKFIVDAEMEDFLLHPVVENWCQMNQAQQTAQFNQEQESPRSNWI
;
A
#
# COMPACT_ATOMS: atom_id res chain seq x y z
N MET A 1 -16.37 -16.06 25.80
CA MET A 1 -14.96 -15.64 25.98
C MET A 1 -14.63 -14.64 24.88
N LYS A 2 -14.42 -13.36 25.17
CA LYS A 2 -14.03 -12.36 24.16
C LYS A 2 -12.51 -12.30 24.11
N LYS A 3 -11.89 -12.81 23.04
CA LYS A 3 -10.43 -12.75 22.87
C LYS A 3 -10.00 -11.27 22.79
N PRO A 4 -8.90 -10.87 23.45
CA PRO A 4 -8.39 -9.50 23.38
C PRO A 4 -7.94 -9.19 21.95
N PRO A 5 -8.07 -7.93 21.50
CA PRO A 5 -7.65 -7.54 20.17
C PRO A 5 -6.11 -7.51 20.13
N VAL A 6 -5.54 -8.45 19.37
CA VAL A 6 -4.11 -8.58 19.07
C VAL A 6 -3.73 -7.54 18.02
N LYS A 7 -2.66 -6.80 18.29
CA LYS A 7 -2.05 -5.85 17.36
C LYS A 7 -1.53 -6.63 16.14
N VAL A 8 -1.97 -6.28 14.94
CA VAL A 8 -1.65 -7.01 13.71
C VAL A 8 -0.25 -6.59 13.23
N THR A 9 0.77 -6.89 14.01
CA THR A 9 2.11 -6.33 13.78
C THR A 9 3.00 -7.23 12.90
N LYS A 10 2.71 -8.54 12.73
CA LYS A 10 3.61 -9.46 12.00
C LYS A 10 2.95 -10.70 11.36
N PHE A 11 1.89 -10.54 10.56
CA PHE A 11 1.23 -11.68 9.91
C PHE A 11 1.09 -11.55 8.38
N LEU A 12 2.02 -10.82 7.76
CA LEU A 12 2.08 -10.64 6.31
C LEU A 12 2.88 -11.77 5.67
N THR A 13 2.29 -12.42 4.67
CA THR A 13 3.01 -13.40 3.84
C THR A 13 3.77 -12.70 2.72
N LYS A 14 4.71 -13.41 2.08
CA LYS A 14 5.48 -12.87 0.94
C LYS A 14 4.59 -12.50 -0.25
N GLU A 15 3.40 -13.10 -0.33
CA GLU A 15 2.40 -12.87 -1.35
C GLU A 15 1.46 -11.69 -1.01
N GLY A 16 1.76 -10.91 0.03
CA GLY A 16 0.97 -9.75 0.43
C GLY A 16 -0.39 -10.11 1.04
N ARG A 17 -0.53 -11.32 1.59
CA ARG A 17 -1.73 -11.76 2.30
C ARG A 17 -1.57 -11.55 3.79
N LEU A 18 -2.69 -11.21 4.45
CA LEU A 18 -2.74 -11.02 5.89
C LEU A 18 -3.33 -12.27 6.54
N ILE A 19 -2.59 -12.88 7.45
CA ILE A 19 -3.10 -14.04 8.22
C ILE A 19 -3.85 -13.52 9.45
N CYS A 20 -5.10 -13.96 9.60
CA CYS A 20 -5.89 -13.61 10.78
C CYS A 20 -5.27 -14.24 12.04
N PRO A 21 -4.96 -13.46 13.09
CA PRO A 21 -4.34 -14.01 14.31
C PRO A 21 -5.30 -14.87 15.14
N ALA A 22 -6.61 -14.80 14.88
CA ALA A 22 -7.62 -15.50 15.68
C ALA A 22 -8.00 -16.87 15.11
N CYS A 23 -8.13 -17.00 13.80
CA CYS A 23 -8.50 -18.24 13.12
C CYS A 23 -7.40 -18.81 12.21
N GLY A 24 -6.33 -18.05 11.93
CA GLY A 24 -5.27 -18.47 11.02
C GLY A 24 -5.64 -18.39 9.54
N GLU A 25 -6.80 -17.83 9.19
CA GLU A 25 -7.24 -17.75 7.80
C GLU A 25 -6.45 -16.69 7.02
N SER A 26 -6.22 -16.95 5.74
CA SER A 26 -5.55 -16.01 4.84
C SER A 26 -6.53 -15.01 4.25
N LEU A 27 -6.27 -13.74 4.44
CA LEU A 27 -7.08 -12.63 3.95
C LEU A 27 -6.34 -11.89 2.86
N SER A 28 -7.05 -11.57 1.79
CA SER A 28 -6.53 -10.68 0.78
C SER A 28 -6.57 -9.24 1.29
N ARG A 29 -5.79 -8.38 0.64
CA ARG A 29 -5.82 -6.93 0.89
C ARG A 29 -7.23 -6.36 0.78
N GLN A 30 -7.98 -6.78 -0.23
CA GLN A 30 -9.34 -6.30 -0.49
C GLN A 30 -10.30 -6.67 0.64
N ASP A 31 -10.12 -7.85 1.26
CA ASP A 31 -10.90 -8.25 2.42
C ASP A 31 -10.63 -7.35 3.62
N VAL A 32 -9.37 -6.97 3.84
CA VAL A 32 -8.96 -6.12 4.97
C VAL A 32 -9.34 -4.66 4.74
N GLU A 33 -9.29 -4.19 3.49
CA GLU A 33 -9.70 -2.83 3.10
C GLU A 33 -11.22 -2.65 3.19
N SER A 34 -11.99 -3.69 2.81
CA SER A 34 -13.45 -3.66 2.83
C SER A 34 -14.04 -3.94 4.21
N PHE A 35 -13.38 -4.79 5.01
CA PHE A 35 -13.91 -5.25 6.28
C PHE A 35 -12.93 -4.99 7.43
N ILE A 36 -13.39 -4.19 8.41
CA ILE A 36 -12.69 -4.00 9.69
C ILE A 36 -12.69 -5.25 10.59
N ARG A 37 -13.27 -6.37 10.12
CA ARG A 37 -13.34 -7.65 10.82
C ARG A 37 -13.07 -8.80 9.86
N CYS A 38 -12.50 -9.88 10.38
CA CYS A 38 -12.30 -11.11 9.64
C CYS A 38 -13.66 -11.70 9.25
N PRO A 39 -13.95 -11.95 7.96
CA PRO A 39 -15.23 -12.50 7.52
C PRO A 39 -15.47 -13.95 8.01
N TYR A 40 -14.43 -14.66 8.44
CA TYR A 40 -14.51 -16.06 8.86
C TYR A 40 -14.73 -16.27 10.35
N CYS A 41 -14.20 -15.38 11.20
CA CYS A 41 -14.27 -15.53 12.66
C CYS A 41 -14.74 -14.27 13.40
N ASP A 42 -15.16 -13.24 12.65
CA ASP A 42 -15.60 -11.93 13.16
C ASP A 42 -14.55 -11.22 14.03
N TYR A 43 -13.28 -11.62 13.89
CA TYR A 43 -12.18 -11.00 14.61
C TYR A 43 -11.99 -9.56 14.17
N LYS A 44 -12.14 -8.60 15.08
CA LYS A 44 -11.98 -7.18 14.78
C LYS A 44 -10.50 -6.83 14.62
N PHE A 45 -10.14 -6.33 13.45
CA PHE A 45 -8.81 -5.77 13.22
C PHE A 45 -8.68 -4.43 13.94
N ILE A 46 -7.50 -4.19 14.50
CA ILE A 46 -7.11 -2.87 14.95
C ILE A 46 -6.43 -2.22 13.74
N VAL A 47 -7.05 -1.19 13.18
CA VAL A 47 -6.39 -0.31 12.21
C VAL A 47 -5.47 0.59 13.02
N ASP A 48 -4.18 0.26 13.02
CA ASP A 48 -3.10 1.11 13.53
C ASP A 48 -2.32 1.72 12.34
N ALA A 49 -1.39 2.62 12.64
CA ALA A 49 -0.60 3.30 11.62
C ALA A 49 0.17 2.30 10.73
N GLU A 50 0.63 1.18 11.28
CA GLU A 50 1.31 0.13 10.50
C GLU A 50 0.36 -0.56 9.51
N MET A 51 -0.88 -0.83 9.93
CA MET A 51 -1.92 -1.38 9.06
C MET A 51 -2.36 -0.38 7.99
N GLU A 52 -2.46 0.91 8.32
CA GLU A 52 -2.72 1.98 7.34
C GLU A 52 -1.58 2.08 6.32
N ASP A 53 -0.32 2.09 6.76
CA ASP A 53 0.84 2.10 5.87
C ASP A 53 0.83 0.90 4.93
N PHE A 54 0.50 -0.30 5.43
CA PHE A 54 0.34 -1.49 4.59
C PHE A 54 -0.75 -1.32 3.53
N LEU A 55 -1.88 -0.69 3.88
CA LEU A 55 -3.00 -0.41 2.96
C LEU A 55 -2.72 0.75 1.99
N LEU A 56 -1.81 1.66 2.32
CA LEU A 56 -1.47 2.79 1.46
C LEU A 56 -0.24 2.53 0.57
N HIS A 57 0.64 1.60 0.94
CA HIS A 57 1.93 1.39 0.26
C HIS A 57 1.88 1.33 -1.28
N PRO A 58 1.05 0.50 -1.92
CA PRO A 58 0.97 0.40 -3.38
C PRO A 58 0.36 1.64 -4.03
N VAL A 59 -0.52 2.34 -3.32
CA VAL A 59 -1.09 3.61 -3.81
C VAL A 59 0.00 4.66 -3.88
N VAL A 60 0.81 4.76 -2.82
CA VAL A 60 1.96 5.67 -2.75
C VAL A 60 3.02 5.28 -3.77
N GLU A 61 3.37 4.00 -3.89
CA GLU A 61 4.32 3.52 -4.90
C GLU A 61 3.86 3.85 -6.32
N ASN A 62 2.60 3.55 -6.65
CA ASN A 62 2.05 3.84 -7.97
C ASN A 62 2.06 5.35 -8.28
N TRP A 63 1.67 6.18 -7.30
CA TRP A 63 1.71 7.64 -7.45
C TRP A 63 3.14 8.17 -7.66
N CYS A 64 4.12 7.67 -6.91
CA CYS A 64 5.52 8.01 -7.06
C CYS A 64 6.07 7.64 -8.44
N GLN A 65 5.74 6.44 -8.93
CA GLN A 65 6.15 5.97 -10.26
C GLN A 65 5.55 6.85 -11.37
N MET A 66 4.26 7.17 -11.28
CA MET A 66 3.58 8.04 -12.25
C MET A 66 4.20 9.45 -12.31
N ASN A 67 4.54 10.02 -11.16
CA ASN A 67 5.11 11.38 -11.11
C ASN A 67 6.59 11.43 -11.48
N GLN A 68 7.38 10.38 -11.21
CA GLN A 68 8.76 10.30 -11.70
C GLN A 68 8.83 10.24 -13.24
N ALA A 69 7.89 9.56 -13.88
CA ALA A 69 7.78 9.54 -15.34
C ALA A 69 7.45 10.93 -15.92
N GLN A 70 6.66 11.74 -15.20
CA GLN A 70 6.34 13.11 -15.63
C GLN A 70 7.53 14.08 -15.49
N GLN A 71 8.32 13.96 -14.41
CA GLN A 71 9.49 14.83 -14.19
C GLN A 71 10.63 14.56 -15.19
N THR A 72 10.85 13.29 -15.56
CA THR A 72 11.87 12.93 -16.57
C THR A 72 11.48 13.38 -17.98
N ALA A 73 10.20 13.36 -18.34
CA ALA A 73 9.72 13.89 -19.61
C ALA A 73 9.88 15.42 -19.72
N GLN A 74 9.71 16.14 -18.62
CA GLN A 74 9.82 17.61 -18.59
C GLN A 74 11.28 18.07 -18.67
N PHE A 75 12.21 17.37 -18.03
CA PHE A 75 13.66 17.70 -18.11
C PHE A 75 14.27 17.47 -19.51
N ASN A 76 13.81 16.47 -20.26
CA ASN A 76 14.34 16.18 -21.59
C ASN A 76 13.88 17.16 -22.68
N GLN A 77 12.84 17.98 -22.46
CA GLN A 77 12.38 18.99 -23.43
C GLN A 77 13.17 20.31 -23.37
N GLU A 78 13.83 20.64 -22.25
CA GLU A 78 14.60 21.89 -22.12
C GLU A 78 16.04 21.79 -22.67
N GLN A 79 16.51 20.61 -23.06
CA GLN A 79 17.86 20.39 -23.59
C GLN A 79 17.94 20.44 -25.13
N GLU A 80 16.81 20.45 -25.85
CA GLU A 80 16.76 20.61 -27.31
C GLU A 80 16.36 22.04 -27.75
N SER A 81 16.70 23.07 -26.96
CA SER A 81 16.69 24.43 -27.51
C SER A 81 17.87 24.54 -28.48
N PRO A 82 17.66 24.75 -29.80
CA PRO A 82 18.75 25.05 -30.70
C PRO A 82 19.31 26.36 -30.18
N ARG A 83 20.53 26.33 -29.61
CA ARG A 83 21.30 27.53 -29.29
C ARG A 83 21.30 28.36 -30.56
N SER A 84 20.43 29.36 -30.56
CA SER A 84 20.19 30.22 -31.69
C SER A 84 21.53 30.80 -32.09
N ASN A 85 21.82 30.63 -33.38
CA ASN A 85 22.97 31.20 -34.05
C ASN A 85 22.87 32.72 -33.88
N TRP A 86 23.63 33.28 -32.94
CA TRP A 86 23.79 34.71 -32.83
C TRP A 86 24.97 35.09 -33.72
N ILE A 87 24.64 35.86 -34.77
CA ILE A 87 25.50 36.51 -35.78
C ILE A 87 25.66 35.67 -37.07
#